data_AF-A0A848KSX8-F1
#
_entry.id   AF-A0A848KSX8-F1
#
_cell.length_a   1.000
_cell.length_b   1.000
_cell.length_c   1.000
_cell.angle_alpha   90.00
_cell.angle_beta   90.00
_cell.angle_gamma   90.00
#
_symmetry.space_group_name_H-M   'P 1'
#
loop_
_entity.id
_entity.type
_entity.pdbx_description
1 polymer ?
#
loop_
_entity_poly.entity_id
_entity_poly.type
_entity_poly.pdbx_seq_one_letter_code
_entity_poly.pdbx_strand_id
1 'polypeptide(L)'
;MNRERLIRIAGQLGVDAEEAGRAADADEPVIARALVLRRIWNEIDALSASTGLLQAVPAGRRLVEAGADVDDLQALTAHAAYEMAFSVLFGLSEGMAADMPIDAADLPGVALMEIDSDGDLTDRNLVGIHESLLSADPSGMQGHRFLR
;
A
#
# COMPACT_ATOMS: atom_id res chain seq x y z
N MET A 1 22.75 3.71 7.76
CA MET A 1 23.16 3.33 6.37
C MET A 1 23.68 4.57 5.65
N ASN A 2 24.71 4.51 4.78
CA ASN A 2 25.18 5.71 4.07
C ASN A 2 24.25 6.08 2.89
N ARG A 3 24.25 7.35 2.50
CA ARG A 3 23.36 7.94 1.48
C ARG A 3 23.41 7.21 0.14
N GLU A 4 24.61 6.94 -0.38
CA GLU A 4 24.79 6.26 -1.67
C GLU A 4 24.19 4.85 -1.66
N ARG A 5 24.37 4.11 -0.57
CA ARG A 5 23.79 2.77 -0.42
C ARG A 5 22.26 2.85 -0.35
N LEU A 6 21.72 3.83 0.36
CA LEU A 6 20.27 4.04 0.48
C LEU A 6 19.65 4.32 -0.90
N ILE A 7 20.18 5.29 -1.64
CA ILE A 7 19.67 5.66 -2.98
C ILE A 7 19.71 4.44 -3.91
N ARG A 8 20.81 3.69 -3.90
CA ARG A 8 20.94 2.48 -4.72
C ARG A 8 19.89 1.42 -4.38
N ILE A 9 19.64 1.15 -3.08
CA ILE A 9 18.64 0.15 -2.69
C ILE A 9 17.23 0.65 -3.00
N ALA A 10 16.94 1.92 -2.73
CA ALA A 10 15.65 2.53 -3.06
C ALA A 10 15.36 2.43 -4.57
N GLY A 11 16.36 2.66 -5.42
CA GLY A 11 16.25 2.46 -6.87
C GLY A 11 15.94 1.03 -7.28
N GLN A 12 16.48 0.02 -6.59
CA GLN A 12 16.12 -1.40 -6.82
C GLN A 12 14.66 -1.72 -6.43
N LEU A 13 14.06 -0.86 -5.60
CA LEU A 13 12.66 -0.93 -5.20
C LEU A 13 11.74 -0.05 -6.07
N GLY A 14 12.30 0.65 -7.08
CA GLY A 14 11.52 1.49 -8.00
C GLY A 14 11.33 2.94 -7.54
N VAL A 15 12.02 3.36 -6.47
CA VAL A 15 12.00 4.76 -6.01
C VAL A 15 12.96 5.59 -6.87
N ASP A 16 12.52 6.77 -7.29
CA ASP A 16 13.35 7.69 -8.07
C ASP A 16 14.57 8.16 -7.27
N ALA A 17 15.69 8.42 -7.96
CA ALA A 17 16.94 8.78 -7.31
C ALA A 17 16.89 10.16 -6.62
N GLU A 18 16.12 11.11 -7.15
CA GLU A 18 15.90 12.42 -6.53
C GLU A 18 15.04 12.27 -5.28
N GLU A 19 13.97 11.48 -5.35
CA GLU A 19 13.12 11.17 -4.20
C GLU A 19 13.93 10.47 -3.09
N ALA A 20 14.69 9.43 -3.43
CA ALA A 20 15.53 8.74 -2.47
C ALA A 20 16.64 9.64 -1.89
N GLY A 21 17.14 10.59 -2.68
CA GLY A 21 18.09 11.61 -2.23
C GLY A 21 17.48 12.54 -1.19
N ARG A 22 16.30 13.10 -1.47
CA ARG A 22 15.56 13.96 -0.53
C ARG A 22 15.24 13.22 0.76
N ALA A 23 14.75 11.99 0.66
CA ALA A 23 14.44 11.17 1.82
C ALA A 23 15.68 10.85 2.67
N ALA A 24 16.84 10.58 2.03
CA ALA A 24 18.09 10.36 2.76
C ALA A 24 18.55 11.62 3.52
N ASP A 25 18.35 12.80 2.93
CA ASP A 25 18.74 14.08 3.55
C ASP A 25 17.78 14.46 4.71
N ALA A 26 16.53 14.00 4.65
CA ALA A 26 15.50 14.18 5.69
C ALA A 26 15.44 13.04 6.73
N ASP A 27 16.30 12.03 6.62
CA ASP A 27 16.27 10.78 7.42
C ASP A 27 14.91 10.04 7.40
N GLU A 28 14.21 10.11 6.27
CA GLU A 28 12.95 9.39 6.09
C GLU A 28 13.16 7.88 5.88
N PRO A 29 12.25 7.02 6.36
CA PRO A 29 12.35 5.56 6.22
C PRO A 29 11.96 5.07 4.80
N VAL A 30 12.58 5.63 3.75
CA VAL A 30 12.20 5.42 2.34
C VAL A 30 12.27 3.97 1.88
N ILE A 31 13.24 3.20 2.38
CA ILE A 31 13.34 1.77 2.04
C ILE A 31 12.19 0.99 2.66
N ALA A 32 11.89 1.21 3.95
CA ALA A 32 10.78 0.56 4.63
C ALA A 32 9.45 0.89 3.94
N ARG A 33 9.25 2.17 3.58
CA ARG A 33 8.09 2.63 2.82
C ARG A 33 7.95 1.90 1.49
N ALA A 34 9.03 1.83 0.70
CA ALA A 34 9.01 1.14 -0.59
C ALA A 34 8.74 -0.37 -0.46
N LEU A 35 9.28 -1.03 0.58
CA LEU A 35 9.03 -2.45 0.85
C LEU A 35 7.55 -2.72 1.20
N VAL A 36 6.97 -1.90 2.08
CA VAL A 36 5.55 -2.02 2.47
C VAL A 36 4.64 -1.84 1.26
N LEU A 37 4.83 -0.75 0.51
CA LEU A 37 4.02 -0.45 -0.67
C LEU A 37 4.12 -1.55 -1.73
N ARG A 38 5.33 -2.05 -2.00
CA ARG A 38 5.54 -3.15 -2.93
C ARG A 38 4.86 -4.43 -2.48
N ARG A 39 4.89 -4.75 -1.18
CA ARG A 39 4.18 -5.93 -0.66
C ARG A 39 2.67 -5.78 -0.86
N ILE A 40 2.11 -4.61 -0.54
CA ILE A 40 0.68 -4.34 -0.69
C ILE A 40 0.25 -4.47 -2.16
N TRP A 41 0.99 -3.91 -3.10
CA TRP A 41 0.69 -4.06 -4.53
C TRP A 41 0.74 -5.50 -5.01
N ASN A 42 1.71 -6.30 -4.53
CA ASN A 42 1.74 -7.72 -4.84
C ASN A 42 0.47 -8.45 -4.35
N GLU A 43 -0.08 -8.07 -3.18
CA GLU A 43 -1.34 -8.64 -2.68
C GLU A 43 -2.55 -8.18 -3.49
N ILE A 44 -2.62 -6.89 -3.86
CA ILE A 44 -3.67 -6.36 -4.74
C ILE A 44 -3.66 -7.13 -6.07
N ASP A 45 -2.50 -7.29 -6.69
CA ASP A 45 -2.34 -8.01 -7.96
C ASP A 45 -2.71 -9.49 -7.83
N ALA A 46 -2.27 -10.16 -6.75
CA ALA A 46 -2.61 -11.56 -6.49
C ALA A 46 -4.11 -11.78 -6.30
N LEU A 47 -4.78 -10.89 -5.57
CA LEU A 47 -6.23 -10.94 -5.37
C LEU A 47 -6.99 -10.73 -6.68
N SER A 48 -6.55 -9.75 -7.47
CA SER A 48 -7.23 -9.35 -8.71
C SER A 48 -7.09 -10.37 -9.82
N ALA A 49 -5.91 -10.98 -9.97
CA ALA A 49 -5.67 -12.01 -10.99
C ALA A 49 -6.34 -13.36 -10.66
N SER A 50 -6.82 -13.55 -9.43
CA SER A 50 -7.39 -14.81 -8.97
C SER A 50 -8.82 -15.01 -9.48
N THR A 51 -8.96 -15.68 -10.63
CA THR A 51 -10.26 -16.21 -11.08
C THR A 51 -10.88 -17.18 -10.05
N GLY A 52 -10.03 -17.82 -9.23
CA GLY A 52 -10.44 -18.65 -8.11
C GLY A 52 -11.27 -17.88 -7.08
N LEU A 53 -11.00 -16.58 -6.86
CA LEU A 53 -11.77 -15.75 -5.93
C LEU A 53 -13.21 -15.56 -6.42
N LEU A 54 -13.39 -15.26 -7.72
CA LEU A 54 -14.72 -15.09 -8.32
C LEU A 54 -15.55 -16.38 -8.24
N GLN A 55 -14.91 -17.53 -8.39
CA GLN A 55 -15.56 -18.83 -8.27
C GLN A 55 -15.79 -19.28 -6.82
N ALA A 56 -14.96 -18.83 -5.87
CA ALA A 56 -15.10 -19.16 -4.46
C ALA A 56 -16.24 -18.40 -3.77
N VAL A 57 -16.53 -17.17 -4.22
CA VAL A 57 -17.59 -16.33 -3.65
C VAL A 57 -18.92 -16.58 -4.38
N PRO A 58 -20.01 -16.99 -3.70
CA PRO A 58 -21.29 -17.28 -4.36
C PRO A 58 -21.85 -16.11 -5.19
N ALA A 59 -21.63 -14.87 -4.74
CA ALA A 59 -22.03 -13.69 -5.49
C ALA A 59 -21.21 -13.52 -6.78
N GLY A 60 -19.88 -13.74 -6.72
CA GLY A 60 -19.01 -13.71 -7.89
C GLY A 60 -19.41 -14.74 -8.93
N ARG A 61 -19.70 -15.98 -8.50
CA ARG A 61 -20.17 -17.04 -9.39
C ARG A 61 -21.46 -16.65 -10.10
N ARG A 62 -22.45 -16.12 -9.37
CA ARG A 62 -23.72 -15.67 -9.97
C ARG A 62 -23.51 -14.53 -10.98
N LEU A 63 -22.56 -13.63 -10.74
CA LEU A 63 -22.24 -12.55 -11.70
C LEU A 63 -21.68 -13.12 -13.01
N VAL A 64 -20.73 -14.06 -12.91
CA VAL A 64 -20.17 -14.75 -14.08
C VAL A 64 -21.24 -15.57 -14.82
N GLU A 65 -22.08 -16.31 -14.10
CA GLU A 65 -23.21 -17.06 -14.69
C GLU A 65 -24.25 -16.15 -15.36
N ALA A 66 -24.40 -14.92 -14.88
CA ALA A 66 -25.26 -13.91 -15.48
C ALA A 66 -24.63 -13.20 -16.70
N GLY A 67 -23.39 -13.56 -17.08
CA GLY A 67 -22.70 -13.02 -18.24
C GLY A 67 -21.90 -11.75 -17.99
N ALA A 68 -21.58 -11.42 -16.73
CA ALA A 68 -20.63 -10.35 -16.44
C ALA A 68 -19.24 -10.68 -17.00
N ASP A 69 -18.55 -9.66 -17.53
CA ASP A 69 -17.19 -9.81 -18.02
C ASP A 69 -16.24 -10.08 -16.85
N VAL A 70 -15.37 -11.09 -17.01
CA VAL A 70 -14.44 -11.51 -15.96
C VAL A 70 -13.37 -10.44 -15.73
N ASP A 71 -12.91 -9.76 -16.78
CA ASP A 71 -11.87 -8.74 -16.69
C ASP A 71 -12.40 -7.52 -15.93
N ASP A 72 -13.67 -7.13 -16.16
CA ASP A 72 -14.34 -6.08 -15.39
C ASP A 72 -14.46 -6.42 -13.91
N LEU A 73 -14.81 -7.68 -13.59
CA LEU A 73 -14.90 -8.15 -12.20
C LEU A 73 -13.53 -8.20 -11.51
N GLN A 74 -12.47 -8.53 -12.25
CA GLN A 74 -11.09 -8.46 -11.76
C GLN A 74 -10.66 -7.01 -11.51
N ALA A 75 -10.98 -6.09 -12.41
CA ALA A 75 -10.72 -4.66 -12.23
C ALA A 75 -11.45 -4.08 -11.00
N LEU A 76 -12.72 -4.45 -10.81
CA LEU A 76 -13.49 -4.09 -9.62
C LEU A 76 -12.86 -4.63 -8.33
N THR A 77 -12.41 -5.89 -8.36
CA THR A 77 -11.73 -6.52 -7.22
C THR A 77 -10.42 -5.79 -6.90
N ALA A 78 -9.65 -5.43 -7.93
CA ALA A 78 -8.41 -4.68 -7.79
C ALA A 78 -8.64 -3.30 -7.15
N HIS A 79 -9.67 -2.60 -7.61
CA HIS A 79 -10.02 -1.29 -7.07
C HIS A 79 -10.49 -1.39 -5.62
N ALA A 80 -11.34 -2.37 -5.29
CA ALA A 80 -11.78 -2.60 -3.91
C ALA A 80 -10.60 -2.95 -2.98
N ALA A 81 -9.65 -3.77 -3.43
CA ALA A 81 -8.45 -4.08 -2.67
C ALA A 81 -7.55 -2.86 -2.46
N TYR A 82 -7.40 -2.02 -3.50
CA TYR A 82 -6.69 -0.75 -3.42
C TYR A 82 -7.33 0.22 -2.40
N GLU A 83 -8.65 0.44 -2.46
CA GLU A 83 -9.37 1.33 -1.55
C GLU A 83 -9.25 0.86 -0.09
N MET A 84 -9.34 -0.46 0.12
CA MET A 84 -9.14 -1.04 1.46
C MET A 84 -7.72 -0.78 1.97
N ALA A 85 -6.71 -1.05 1.13
CA ALA A 85 -5.32 -0.82 1.48
C ALA A 85 -5.05 0.67 1.78
N PHE A 86 -5.60 1.58 0.98
CA PHE A 86 -5.52 3.02 1.22
C PHE A 86 -6.12 3.39 2.58
N SER A 87 -7.35 2.94 2.87
CA SER A 87 -8.04 3.23 4.12
C SER A 87 -7.27 2.73 5.35
N VAL A 88 -6.70 1.53 5.31
CA VAL A 88 -5.87 1.00 6.40
C VAL A 88 -4.58 1.80 6.56
N LEU A 89 -3.88 2.12 5.46
CA LEU A 89 -2.67 2.93 5.53
C LEU A 89 -2.94 4.34 6.06
N PHE A 90 -4.08 4.94 5.69
CA PHE A 90 -4.53 6.23 6.21
C PHE A 90 -4.74 6.17 7.72
N GLY A 91 -5.50 5.18 8.20
CA GLY A 91 -5.71 5.00 9.64
C GLY A 91 -4.42 4.73 10.43
N LEU A 92 -3.47 4.00 9.84
CA LEU A 92 -2.17 3.73 10.46
C LEU A 92 -1.21 4.92 10.42
N SER A 93 -1.41 5.90 9.51
CA SER A 93 -0.55 7.09 9.40
C SER A 93 -1.11 8.30 10.13
N GLU A 94 -2.41 8.55 10.02
CA GLU A 94 -3.10 9.70 10.60
C GLU A 94 -3.80 9.39 11.93
N GLY A 95 -3.90 8.11 12.29
CA GLY A 95 -4.51 7.64 13.52
C GLY A 95 -5.90 7.02 13.31
N MET A 96 -6.10 5.85 13.93
CA MET A 96 -7.31 5.02 13.79
C MET A 96 -8.56 5.60 14.47
N ALA A 97 -8.41 6.65 15.29
CA ALA A 97 -9.46 7.18 16.14
C ALA A 97 -10.22 8.38 15.55
N ALA A 98 -9.80 8.91 14.39
CA ALA A 98 -10.37 10.14 13.82
C ALA A 98 -11.90 10.08 13.62
N ASP A 99 -12.44 8.89 13.32
CA ASP A 99 -13.86 8.67 13.04
C ASP A 99 -14.62 7.93 14.17
N MET A 100 -13.98 7.72 15.33
CA MET A 100 -14.59 6.97 16.43
C MET A 100 -15.38 7.89 17.36
N PRO A 101 -16.57 7.48 17.86
CA PRO A 101 -17.40 8.26 18.77
C PRO A 101 -16.88 8.23 20.23
N ILE A 102 -15.56 8.14 20.41
CA ILE A 102 -14.86 8.07 21.68
C ILE A 102 -13.85 9.21 21.67
N ASP A 103 -13.64 9.88 22.81
CA ASP A 103 -12.62 10.94 22.91
C ASP A 103 -11.25 10.35 22.55
N ALA A 104 -10.66 10.88 21.47
CA ALA A 104 -9.37 10.41 20.96
C ALA A 104 -8.24 10.59 21.99
N ALA A 105 -8.39 11.47 22.97
CA ALA A 105 -7.40 11.69 24.03
C ALA A 105 -7.22 10.48 24.96
N ASP A 106 -8.23 9.61 25.07
CA ASP A 106 -8.23 8.46 25.98
C ASP A 106 -7.86 7.14 25.28
N LEU A 107 -7.61 7.16 23.98
CA LEU A 107 -7.33 5.97 23.18
C LEU A 107 -5.83 5.80 22.89
N PRO A 108 -5.31 4.56 22.89
CA PRO A 108 -3.96 4.30 22.41
C PRO A 108 -3.87 4.59 20.90
N GLY A 109 -2.80 5.27 20.49
CA GLY A 109 -2.45 5.43 19.08
C GLY A 109 -1.83 4.16 18.48
N VAL A 110 -1.90 4.04 17.16
CA VAL A 110 -1.20 3.01 16.39
C VAL A 110 -0.36 3.72 15.33
N ALA A 111 0.86 3.24 15.10
CA ALA A 111 1.74 3.76 14.07
C ALA A 111 2.41 2.60 13.33
N LEU A 112 2.70 2.82 12.05
CA LEU A 112 3.61 1.96 11.29
C LEU A 112 5.03 2.54 11.40
N MET A 113 5.97 1.75 11.92
CA MET A 113 7.33 2.17 12.19
C MET A 113 8.33 1.22 11.54
N GLU A 114 9.45 1.76 11.07
CA GLU A 114 10.54 0.95 10.58
C GLU A 114 11.22 0.19 11.74
N ILE A 115 11.64 -1.04 11.42
CA ILE A 115 12.52 -1.84 12.27
C ILE A 115 13.89 -1.99 11.61
N ASP A 116 14.93 -2.12 12.41
CA ASP A 116 16.26 -2.42 11.92
C ASP A 116 16.44 -3.92 11.61
N SER A 117 17.69 -4.32 11.30
CA SER A 117 18.01 -5.70 10.96
C SER A 117 17.92 -6.68 12.14
N ASP A 118 17.99 -6.18 13.36
CA ASP A 118 17.89 -6.97 14.59
C ASP A 118 16.42 -7.07 15.08
N GLY A 119 15.53 -6.29 14.47
CA GLY A 119 14.10 -6.26 14.76
C GLY A 119 13.71 -5.18 15.77
N ASP A 120 14.64 -4.30 16.12
CA ASP A 120 14.39 -3.19 17.04
C ASP A 120 13.75 -2.02 16.31
N LEU A 121 12.89 -1.27 17.02
CA LEU A 121 12.23 -0.08 16.49
C LEU A 121 13.25 1.03 16.23
N THR A 122 13.18 1.68 15.06
CA THR A 122 14.10 2.76 14.69
C THR A 122 13.59 4.16 15.03
N ASP A 123 12.40 4.27 15.64
CA ASP A 123 11.64 5.52 15.87
C ASP A 123 11.28 6.30 14.59
N ARG A 124 11.53 5.73 13.40
CA ARG A 124 11.18 6.33 12.11
C ARG A 124 9.79 5.87 11.67
N ASN A 125 8.81 6.75 11.84
CA ASN A 125 7.42 6.50 11.45
C ASN A 125 7.20 6.63 9.94
N LEU A 126 6.35 5.76 9.39
CA LEU A 126 5.93 5.78 7.99
C LEU A 126 4.69 6.68 7.83
N VAL A 127 4.82 7.95 8.21
CA VAL A 127 3.77 8.97 8.10
C VAL A 127 3.42 9.21 6.62
N GLY A 128 2.15 9.51 6.31
CA GLY A 128 1.71 9.79 4.93
C GLY A 128 1.95 8.66 3.93
N ILE A 129 2.09 7.40 4.37
CA ILE A 129 2.36 6.28 3.47
C ILE A 129 1.22 6.02 2.47
N HIS A 130 -0.02 6.30 2.88
CA HIS A 130 -1.21 6.17 2.02
C HIS A 130 -1.13 7.05 0.77
N GLU A 131 -0.50 8.23 0.86
CA GLU A 131 -0.39 9.21 -0.24
C GLU A 131 0.45 8.69 -1.42
N SER A 132 1.36 7.74 -1.18
CA SER A 132 2.14 7.13 -2.28
C SER A 132 1.72 5.74 -2.63
N LEU A 133 0.60 5.25 -2.11
CA LEU A 133 0.08 3.96 -2.54
C LEU A 133 -0.16 3.97 -4.05
N LEU A 134 -0.82 5.00 -4.58
CA LEU A 134 -1.13 5.09 -6.01
C LEU A 134 0.12 5.21 -6.89
N SER A 135 1.08 6.05 -6.50
CA SER A 135 2.31 6.25 -7.26
C SER A 135 3.26 5.05 -7.23
N ALA A 136 3.11 4.17 -6.24
CA ALA A 136 3.85 2.91 -6.13
C ALA A 136 3.28 1.77 -6.99
N ASP A 137 2.25 2.02 -7.81
CA ASP A 137 1.73 1.05 -8.78
C ASP A 137 2.87 0.47 -9.65
N PRO A 138 3.15 -0.85 -9.59
CA PRO A 138 4.24 -1.49 -10.33
C PRO A 138 4.13 -1.33 -11.84
N SER A 139 2.92 -1.09 -12.37
CA SER A 139 2.73 -0.86 -13.80
C SER A 139 3.20 0.53 -14.26
N GLY A 140 3.49 1.44 -13.32
CA GLY A 140 3.84 2.84 -13.61
C GLY A 140 2.65 3.67 -14.11
N MET A 141 1.45 3.08 -14.15
CA MET A 141 0.24 3.70 -14.68
C MET A 141 -0.58 4.43 -13.61
N GLN A 142 -0.08 4.52 -12.37
CA GLN A 142 -0.71 5.24 -11.25
C GLN A 142 -2.20 4.89 -11.09
N GLY A 143 -2.55 3.61 -11.14
CA GLY A 143 -3.93 3.15 -11.01
C GLY A 143 -4.84 3.46 -12.20
N HIS A 144 -4.33 3.90 -13.37
CA HIS A 144 -5.14 4.03 -14.59
C HIS A 144 -5.87 2.73 -14.99
N ARG A 145 -5.43 1.58 -14.47
CA ARG A 145 -6.13 0.31 -14.60
C ARG A 145 -7.53 0.30 -13.98
N PHE A 146 -7.86 1.26 -13.11
CA PHE A 146 -9.18 1.42 -12.49
C PHE A 146 -10.13 2.33 -13.30
N LEU A 147 -9.66 2.94 -14.39
CA LEU A 147 -10.41 3.96 -15.16
C LEU A 147 -10.82 3.48 -16.58
N ARG A 148 -10.70 2.19 -16.87
CA ARG A 148 -10.95 1.61 -18.20
C ARG A 148 -12.23 0.79 -18.23
#